data_AF-A0A1F8Q840-F1
#
_entry.id   AF-A0A1F8Q840-F1
#
_cell.length_a   1.000
_cell.length_b   1.000
_cell.length_c   1.000
_cell.angle_alpha   90.00
_cell.angle_beta   90.00
_cell.angle_gamma   90.00
#
_symmetry.space_group_name_H-M   'P 1'
#
loop_
_entity.id
_entity.type
_entity.pdbx_description
1 polymer ?
#
loop_
_entity_poly.entity_id
_entity_poly.type
_entity_poly.pdbx_seq_one_letter_code
_entity_poly.pdbx_strand_id
1 'polypeptide(L)' 'MARDKKSLEVIRHNPRNVALHAFEGLIKQYGYIEEGAKHPKAIIGAFTLTYKRENPMKSCYVKALLEIIDSL' A
#
# COMPACT_ATOMS: atom_id res chain seq x y z
N MET A 1 -3.74 -19.34 3.06
CA MET A 1 -2.96 -18.20 3.60
C MET A 1 -1.52 -18.14 3.03
N ALA A 2 -1.33 -18.31 1.72
CA ALA A 2 0.02 -18.38 1.11
C ALA A 2 0.21 -17.46 -0.12
N ARG A 3 -0.85 -16.75 -0.57
CA ARG A 3 -0.76 -15.81 -1.70
C ARG A 3 -0.26 -14.43 -1.27
N ASP A 4 -0.55 -14.05 -0.04
CA ASP A 4 -0.30 -12.70 0.48
C ASP A 4 1.18 -12.35 0.70
N LYS A 5 1.99 -13.28 1.21
CA LYS A 5 3.44 -13.05 1.40
C LYS A 5 4.17 -12.80 0.08
N LYS A 6 3.77 -13.51 -0.98
CA LYS A 6 4.38 -13.40 -2.30
C LYS A 6 4.20 -12.00 -2.90
N SER A 7 3.03 -11.39 -2.74
CA SER A 7 2.76 -10.04 -3.25
C SER A 7 3.63 -8.98 -2.57
N LEU A 8 3.85 -9.12 -1.26
CA LEU A 8 4.67 -8.18 -0.48
C LEU A 8 6.15 -8.28 -0.83
N GLU A 9 6.68 -9.50 -1.01
CA GLU A 9 8.06 -9.72 -1.45
C GLU A 9 8.32 -9.20 -2.86
N VAL A 10 7.37 -9.38 -3.79
CA VAL A 10 7.47 -8.83 -5.16
C VAL A 10 7.49 -7.30 -5.14
N ILE A 11 6.65 -6.68 -4.31
CA ILE A 11 6.59 -5.21 -4.15
C ILE A 11 7.86 -4.68 -3.48
N ARG A 12 8.43 -5.39 -2.49
CA ARG A 12 9.74 -5.07 -1.90
C ARG A 12 10.86 -5.11 -2.94
N HIS A 13 10.85 -6.08 -3.85
CA HIS A 13 11.89 -6.24 -4.86
C HIS A 13 11.75 -5.26 -6.04
N ASN A 14 10.54 -4.72 -6.31
CA ASN A 14 10.31 -3.74 -7.37
C ASN A 14 9.31 -2.63 -6.97
N PRO A 15 9.68 -1.72 -6.06
CA PRO A 15 8.78 -0.68 -5.57
C PRO A 15 8.47 0.42 -6.60
N ARG A 16 9.16 0.43 -7.75
CA ARG A 16 8.97 1.42 -8.83
C ARG A 16 7.84 1.06 -9.80
N ASN A 17 7.40 -0.19 -9.82
CA ASN A 17 6.40 -0.68 -10.77
C ASN A 17 5.30 -1.47 -10.05
N VAL A 18 4.63 -0.81 -9.10
CA VAL A 18 3.54 -1.41 -8.35
C VAL A 18 2.22 -0.99 -8.96
N ALA A 19 1.41 -1.98 -9.36
CA ALA A 19 0.06 -1.73 -9.82
C ALA A 19 -0.80 -1.15 -8.68
N LEU A 20 -1.65 -0.18 -8.99
CA LEU A 20 -2.56 0.43 -8.00
C LEU A 20 -3.38 -0.64 -7.27
N HIS A 21 -3.89 -1.63 -7.99
CA HIS A 21 -4.67 -2.74 -7.39
C HIS A 21 -3.86 -3.56 -6.38
N ALA A 22 -2.57 -3.81 -6.66
CA ALA A 22 -1.71 -4.55 -5.74
C ALA A 22 -1.39 -3.71 -4.50
N PHE A 23 -1.19 -2.40 -4.66
CA PHE A 23 -0.98 -1.46 -3.56
C PHE A 23 -2.22 -1.34 -2.65
N GLU A 24 -3.40 -1.11 -3.23
CA GLU A 24 -4.66 -1.07 -2.48
C GLU A 24 -5.00 -2.43 -1.86
N GLY A 25 -4.63 -3.54 -2.53
CA GLY A 25 -4.74 -4.89 -1.98
C GLY A 25 -3.93 -5.06 -0.70
N LEU A 26 -2.67 -4.60 -0.67
CA LEU A 26 -1.86 -4.59 0.54
C LEU A 26 -2.49 -3.75 1.65
N ILE A 27 -2.98 -2.55 1.33
CA ILE A 27 -3.64 -1.70 2.33
C ILE A 27 -4.84 -2.42 2.94
N LYS A 28 -5.71 -3.04 2.11
CA LYS A 28 -6.89 -3.78 2.59
C LYS A 28 -6.53 -5.05 3.37
N GLN A 29 -5.32 -5.56 3.18
CA GLN A 29 -4.84 -6.73 3.91
C GLN A 29 -4.39 -6.38 5.34
N TYR A 30 -3.75 -5.21 5.52
CA TYR A 30 -3.23 -4.75 6.81
C TYR A 30 -4.14 -3.72 7.50
N GLY A 31 -5.18 -3.25 6.82
CA GLY A 31 -6.08 -2.20 7.27
C GLY A 31 -7.22 -1.96 6.29
N TYR A 32 -7.58 -0.69 6.07
CA TYR A 32 -8.66 -0.32 5.16
C TYR A 32 -8.37 1.03 4.47
N ILE A 33 -9.13 1.32 3.42
CA ILE A 33 -9.02 2.58 2.67
C ILE A 33 -10.27 3.40 2.99
N GLU A 34 -10.08 4.62 3.45
CA GLU A 34 -11.12 5.62 3.54
C GLU A 34 -11.16 6.49 2.29
N GLU A 35 -12.33 6.51 1.65
CA GLU A 35 -12.64 7.31 0.47
C GLU A 35 -13.66 8.40 0.84
N GLY A 36 -13.20 9.43 1.55
CA GLY A 36 -14.05 10.55 2.00
C GLY A 36 -13.56 11.94 1.63
N ALA A 37 -12.34 12.06 1.09
CA ALA A 37 -11.70 13.33 0.77
C ALA A 37 -11.14 13.33 -0.66
N LYS A 38 -10.63 14.49 -1.11
CA LYS A 38 -10.04 14.71 -2.44
C LYS A 38 -8.98 13.65 -2.85
N HIS A 39 -8.35 12.99 -1.89
CA HIS A 39 -7.43 11.88 -2.07
C HIS A 39 -7.78 10.72 -1.13
N PRO A 40 -7.65 9.46 -1.57
CA PRO A 40 -7.88 8.31 -0.71
C PRO A 40 -6.84 8.23 0.41
N LYS A 41 -7.28 7.72 1.55
CA LYS A 41 -6.45 7.56 2.74
C LYS A 41 -6.40 6.09 3.12
N ALA A 42 -5.21 5.54 3.18
CA ALA A 42 -4.97 4.23 3.76
C ALA A 42 -4.87 4.37 5.28
N ILE A 43 -5.63 3.58 6.02
CA ILE A 43 -5.55 3.48 7.49
C ILE A 43 -5.09 2.08 7.83
N ILE A 44 -3.93 1.98 8.47
CA ILE A 44 -3.25 0.73 8.81
C ILE A 44 -2.85 0.82 10.28
N GLY A 45 -3.66 0.20 11.14
CA GLY A 45 -3.52 0.33 12.59
C GLY A 45 -3.61 1.80 13.03
N ALA A 46 -2.56 2.30 13.68
CA ALA A 46 -2.44 3.70 14.10
C ALA A 46 -1.87 4.62 13.00
N PHE A 47 -1.40 4.06 11.88
CA PHE A 47 -0.80 4.82 10.79
C PHE A 47 -1.85 5.23 9.76
N THR A 48 -1.70 6.43 9.22
CA THR A 48 -2.50 6.90 8.10
C THR A 48 -1.59 7.37 6.97
N LEU A 49 -1.85 6.88 5.76
CA LEU A 49 -1.09 7.20 4.56
C LEU A 49 -2.05 7.73 3.48
N THR A 50 -1.95 9.01 3.18
CA THR A 50 -2.66 9.60 2.04
C THR A 50 -1.87 9.36 0.77
N TYR A 51 -2.53 8.86 -0.28
CA TYR A 51 -1.89 8.59 -1.56
C TYR A 51 -2.76 9.05 -2.72
N LYS A 52 -2.14 9.28 -3.87
CA LYS A 52 -2.85 9.58 -5.11
C LYS A 52 -3.01 8.28 -5.89
N ARG A 53 -4.21 8.03 -6.45
CA ARG A 53 -4.44 6.92 -7.37
C ARG A 53 -3.72 7.21 -8.69
N GLU A 54 -2.58 6.58 -8.87
CA GLU A 54 -1.79 6.62 -10.10
C GLU A 54 -1.36 5.19 -10.43
N ASN A 55 -1.27 4.86 -11.72
CA ASN A 55 -0.81 3.54 -12.16
C ASN A 55 0.29 3.71 -13.23
N PRO A 56 1.53 3.27 -12.96
CA PRO A 56 2.01 2.64 -11.73
C PRO A 56 2.03 3.60 -10.52
N MET A 57 1.90 3.04 -9.32
CA MET A 57 2.00 3.81 -8.08
C MET A 57 3.38 4.40 -7.92
N LYS A 58 3.45 5.65 -7.43
CA LYS A 58 4.74 6.26 -7.14
C LYS A 58 5.46 5.50 -6.03
N SER A 59 6.73 5.22 -6.28
CA SER A 59 7.61 4.50 -5.36
C SER A 59 7.65 5.09 -3.95
N CYS A 60 7.43 6.40 -3.78
CA CYS A 60 7.40 7.05 -2.47
C CYS A 60 6.24 6.53 -1.59
N TYR A 61 5.05 6.38 -2.17
CA TYR A 61 3.89 5.83 -1.44
C TYR A 61 4.07 4.34 -1.14
N VAL A 62 4.66 3.60 -2.08
CA VAL A 62 4.96 2.17 -1.90
C VAL A 62 5.95 1.98 -0.75
N LYS A 63 7.05 2.74 -0.72
CA LYS A 63 8.03 2.66 0.37
C LYS A 63 7.42 3.02 1.72
N ALA A 64 6.68 4.12 1.78
CA ALA A 64 6.01 4.54 3.01
C ALA A 64 5.05 3.46 3.53
N LEU A 65 4.28 2.81 2.63
CA LEU A 65 3.42 1.68 3.00
C LEU A 65 4.24 0.50 3.55
N LEU A 66 5.35 0.15 2.91
CA LEU A 66 6.22 -0.94 3.37
C LEU A 66 6.85 -0.65 4.74
N GLU A 67 7.27 0.59 4.99
CA GLU A 67 7.83 1.02 6.29
C GLU A 67 6.78 0.94 7.40
N ILE A 68 5.53 1.30 7.12
CA ILE A 68 4.40 1.15 8.05
C ILE A 68 4.16 -0.33 8.36
N ILE A 69 4.15 -1.19 7.33
CA ILE A 69 3.95 -2.64 7.52
C ILE A 69 5.12 -3.28 8.29
N ASP A 70 6.34 -2.81 8.09
CA ASP A 70 7.52 -3.30 8.82
C ASP A 70 7.53 -2.86 10.30
N SER A 71 6.86 -1.73 10.61
CA SER A 71 6.73 -1.19 11.96
C SER A 71 5.54 -1.75 12.76
N LEU A 72 4.75 -2.64 12.15
CA LEU A 72 3.62 -3.35 12.75
C LEU A 72 4.05 -4.69 13.36
#